data_AF-A0A6G1D591-F1
#
_entry.id   AF-A0A6G1D591-F1
#
_cell.length_a   1.000
_cell.length_b   1.000
_cell.length_c   1.000
_cell.angle_alpha   90.00
_cell.angle_beta   90.00
_cell.angle_gamma   90.00
#
_symmetry.space_group_name_H-M   'P 1'
#
loop_
_entity.id
_entity.type
_entity.pdbx_description
1 polymer ?
#
loop_
_entity_poly.entity_id
_entity_poly.type
_entity_poly.pdbx_seq_one_letter_code
_entity_poly.pdbx_strand_id
1 'polypeptide(L)'
;MATDDYPVQLIHRQASGGGGNSQWHNLGAAYAAIRFLRPQGSSLVLYAGPDGGTQQRIVFAYPILPGDAFERMDGETLYWAEPECGDEFALCFVDKAACAAVCGAISPVTKTLATLDGITDRLAGLRVAREDGAPTGGDIAGRLAALSIGRP
;
A
#
# COMPACT_ATOMS: atom_id res chain seq x y z
N MET A 1 23.63 9.95 6.29
CA MET A 1 22.18 9.77 6.47
C MET A 1 21.54 10.30 5.21
N ALA A 2 20.77 9.49 4.49
CA ALA A 2 20.09 9.96 3.29
C ALA A 2 19.01 10.95 3.73
N THR A 3 19.05 12.16 3.19
CA THR A 3 18.04 13.19 3.47
C THR A 3 16.76 12.74 2.76
N ASP A 4 15.78 12.32 3.54
CA ASP A 4 14.52 11.76 3.05
C ASP A 4 13.50 12.86 2.67
N ASP A 5 13.97 14.03 2.22
CA ASP A 5 13.12 15.17 1.88
C ASP A 5 13.35 15.57 0.44
N TYR A 6 12.60 14.94 -0.44
CA TYR A 6 12.70 15.21 -1.86
C TYR A 6 11.71 16.31 -2.23
N PRO A 7 12.16 17.48 -2.70
CA PRO A 7 11.27 18.55 -3.10
C PRO A 7 10.42 18.10 -4.29
N VAL A 8 9.10 18.28 -4.17
CA VAL A 8 8.11 17.85 -5.15
C VAL A 8 7.02 18.91 -5.34
N GLN A 9 6.34 18.85 -6.48
CA GLN A 9 5.01 19.43 -6.63
C GLN A 9 3.97 18.31 -6.63
N LEU A 10 2.94 18.42 -5.79
CA LEU A 10 1.80 17.50 -5.79
C LEU A 10 0.76 18.00 -6.79
N ILE A 11 0.39 17.13 -7.73
CA ILE A 11 -0.72 17.35 -8.64
C ILE A 11 -1.79 16.26 -8.46
N HIS A 12 -3.05 16.64 -8.62
CA HIS A 12 -4.21 15.77 -8.41
C HIS A 12 -5.21 15.93 -9.55
N ARG A 13 -5.88 14.83 -9.90
CA ARG A 13 -6.96 14.78 -10.87
C ARG A 13 -8.09 13.94 -10.29
N GLN A 14 -9.29 14.48 -10.26
CA GLN A 14 -10.45 13.76 -9.73
C GLN A 14 -10.92 12.68 -10.71
N ALA A 15 -11.48 11.58 -10.20
CA ALA A 15 -12.12 10.59 -11.05
C ALA A 15 -13.25 11.22 -11.87
N SER A 16 -13.21 11.10 -13.21
CA SER A 16 -14.29 11.61 -14.07
C SER A 16 -15.48 10.65 -14.07
N GLY A 17 -16.49 10.93 -13.24
CA GLY A 17 -17.75 10.18 -13.15
C GLY A 17 -18.70 10.30 -14.36
N GLY A 18 -18.16 10.47 -15.58
CA GLY A 18 -18.94 10.58 -16.82
C GLY A 18 -18.65 11.84 -17.62
N GLY A 19 -17.98 11.67 -18.78
CA GLY A 19 -17.96 12.62 -19.90
C GLY A 19 -17.28 13.99 -19.73
N GLY A 20 -16.82 14.36 -18.53
CA GLY A 20 -16.09 15.60 -18.27
C GLY A 20 -14.58 15.44 -18.39
N ASN A 21 -13.90 16.42 -18.99
CA ASN A 21 -12.43 16.50 -19.01
C ASN A 21 -11.92 16.72 -17.58
N SER A 22 -11.52 15.66 -16.89
CA SER A 22 -10.86 15.81 -15.59
C SER A 22 -9.49 16.46 -15.80
N GLN A 23 -9.31 17.63 -15.20
CA GLN A 23 -8.10 18.44 -15.32
C GLN A 23 -7.16 18.16 -14.15
N TRP A 24 -5.86 18.20 -14.42
CA TRP A 24 -4.84 18.16 -13.37
C TRP A 24 -4.77 19.51 -12.64
N HIS A 25 -4.85 19.46 -11.31
CA HIS A 25 -4.73 20.60 -10.42
C HIS A 25 -3.42 20.53 -9.63
N ASN A 26 -2.71 21.65 -9.54
CA ASN A 26 -1.51 21.76 -8.70
C ASN A 26 -1.92 22.11 -7.27
N LEU A 27 -1.58 21.23 -6.33
CA LEU A 27 -1.88 21.37 -4.91
C LEU A 27 -0.75 22.06 -4.13
N GLY A 28 0.42 22.24 -4.75
CA GLY A 28 1.53 23.02 -4.20
C GLY A 28 2.83 22.24 -4.07
N ALA A 29 3.86 22.95 -3.59
CA ALA A 29 5.18 22.40 -3.32
C ALA A 29 5.21 21.71 -1.94
N ALA A 30 5.93 20.60 -1.85
CA ALA A 30 6.11 19.83 -0.63
C ALA A 30 7.44 19.07 -0.64
N TYR A 31 7.70 18.30 0.42
CA TYR A 31 8.84 17.40 0.55
C TYR A 31 8.34 15.97 0.78
N ALA A 32 8.69 15.06 -0.14
CA ALA A 32 8.23 13.69 -0.13
C ALA A 32 9.18 12.76 0.66
N ALA A 33 8.58 11.88 1.46
CA ALA A 33 9.26 10.87 2.26
C ALA A 33 8.42 9.59 2.35
N ILE A 34 9.07 8.44 2.55
CA ILE A 34 8.39 7.21 2.98
C ILE A 34 8.56 7.05 4.49
N ARG A 35 7.45 6.88 5.20
CA ARG A 35 7.41 6.81 6.67
C ARG A 35 6.47 5.72 7.14
N PHE A 36 6.74 5.21 8.33
CA PHE A 36 5.81 4.33 9.02
C PHE A 36 4.90 5.14 9.95
N LEU A 37 3.61 5.26 9.61
CA LEU A 37 2.60 5.94 10.41
C LEU A 37 1.72 4.92 11.11
N ARG A 38 1.56 5.02 12.43
CA ARG A 38 0.60 4.17 13.16
C ARG A 38 -0.79 4.81 13.16
N PRO A 39 -1.88 4.07 12.91
CA PRO A 39 -1.96 2.61 12.68
C PRO A 39 -1.81 2.18 11.20
N GLN A 40 -1.61 3.12 10.28
CA GLN A 40 -1.73 2.94 8.82
C GLN A 40 -0.63 2.08 8.16
N GLY A 41 0.53 1.93 8.79
CA GLY A 41 1.66 1.20 8.22
C GLY A 41 2.63 2.09 7.43
N SER A 42 3.24 1.55 6.38
CA SER A 42 4.12 2.32 5.51
C SER A 42 3.30 3.27 4.64
N SER A 43 3.69 4.53 4.59
CA SER A 43 2.94 5.60 3.93
C SER A 43 3.88 6.52 3.16
N LEU A 44 3.40 6.99 2.01
CA LEU A 44 3.97 8.13 1.31
C LEU A 44 3.48 9.40 2.00
N VAL A 45 4.40 10.19 2.53
CA VAL A 45 4.11 11.39 3.34
C VAL A 45 4.72 12.60 2.67
N LEU A 46 3.95 13.69 2.62
CA LEU A 46 4.45 14.99 2.18
C LEU A 46 4.48 15.98 3.35
N TYR A 47 5.58 16.70 3.47
CA TYR A 47 5.78 17.75 4.45
C TYR A 47 5.77 19.15 3.81
N ALA A 48 5.27 20.15 4.53
CA ALA A 48 5.30 21.55 4.12
C ALA A 48 6.73 22.13 4.05
N GLY A 49 7.67 21.53 4.77
CA GLY A 49 9.06 21.95 4.86
C GLY A 49 10.00 20.74 4.98
N PRO A 50 11.31 20.94 4.78
CA PRO A 50 12.31 19.89 4.87
C PRO A 50 12.51 19.39 6.31
N ASP A 51 13.15 18.24 6.47
CA ASP A 51 13.47 17.63 7.76
C ASP A 51 14.44 18.49 8.58
N GLY A 52 14.25 18.48 9.90
CA GLY A 52 14.94 19.36 10.83
C GLY A 52 14.52 20.84 10.76
N GLY A 53 13.57 21.20 9.89
CA GLY A 53 12.99 22.54 9.82
C GLY A 53 11.93 22.80 10.90
N THR A 54 11.76 24.06 11.30
CA THR A 54 10.73 24.48 12.27
C THR A 54 9.29 24.37 11.75
N GLN A 55 9.10 24.08 10.46
CA GLN A 55 7.79 23.97 9.80
C GLN A 55 7.51 22.58 9.20
N GLN A 56 8.13 21.52 9.73
CA GLN A 56 7.91 20.15 9.26
C GLN A 56 6.52 19.63 9.70
N ARG A 57 5.49 19.99 8.94
CA ARG A 57 4.10 19.54 9.14
C ARG A 57 3.67 18.64 7.98
N ILE A 58 3.04 17.52 8.30
CA ILE A 58 2.40 16.66 7.29
C ILE A 58 1.26 17.43 6.63
N VAL A 59 1.33 17.58 5.31
CA VAL A 59 0.28 18.21 4.48
C VAL A 59 -0.49 17.19 3.66
N PHE A 60 0.09 16.01 3.45
CA PHE A 60 -0.54 14.89 2.75
C PHE A 60 0.06 13.59 3.26
N ALA A 61 -0.77 12.56 3.39
CA ALA A 61 -0.35 11.22 3.74
C ALA A 61 -1.21 10.21 2.97
N TYR A 62 -0.53 9.29 2.31
CA TYR A 62 -1.14 8.21 1.54
C TYR A 62 -0.64 6.86 2.07
N PRO A 63 -1.50 6.03 2.67
CA PRO A 63 -1.11 4.68 3.08
C PRO A 63 -0.80 3.84 1.84
N ILE A 64 0.36 3.17 1.83
CA ILE A 64 0.72 2.27 0.74
C ILE A 64 0.03 0.92 1.02
N LEU A 65 -0.93 0.56 0.18
CA LEU A 65 -1.75 -0.62 0.31
C LEU A 65 -1.32 -1.73 -0.67
N PRO A 66 -1.66 -3.00 -0.38
CA PRO A 66 -1.55 -4.06 -1.37
C PRO A 66 -2.37 -3.72 -2.62
N GLY A 67 -1.79 -3.91 -3.80
CA GLY A 67 -2.45 -3.62 -5.08
C GLY A 67 -2.21 -2.20 -5.61
N ASP A 68 -1.66 -1.29 -4.81
CA ASP A 68 -1.29 0.04 -5.31
C ASP A 68 -0.26 -0.05 -6.45
N ALA A 69 -0.56 0.63 -7.55
CA ALA A 69 0.30 0.73 -8.72
C ALA A 69 0.97 2.10 -8.78
N PHE A 70 2.20 2.16 -8.27
CA PHE A 70 3.06 3.34 -8.39
C PHE A 70 3.89 3.25 -9.67
N GLU A 71 3.70 4.21 -10.57
CA GLU A 71 4.39 4.28 -11.86
C GLU A 71 5.33 5.48 -11.94
N ARG A 72 6.53 5.26 -12.47
CA ARG A 72 7.47 6.35 -12.75
C ARG A 72 7.33 6.79 -14.19
N MET A 73 6.81 8.00 -14.40
CA MET A 73 6.66 8.62 -15.71
C MET A 73 7.79 9.64 -15.98
N ASP A 74 8.26 9.70 -17.23
CA ASP A 74 9.28 10.65 -17.73
C ASP A 74 10.60 10.75 -16.94
N GLY A 75 10.81 9.84 -15.99
CA GLY A 75 11.94 9.79 -15.09
C GLY A 75 11.85 10.70 -13.86
N GLU A 76 10.95 11.69 -13.83
CA GLU A 76 10.87 12.71 -12.76
C GLU A 76 9.50 12.74 -12.08
N THR A 77 8.53 12.00 -12.60
CA THR A 77 7.16 11.99 -12.08
C THR A 77 6.84 10.63 -11.49
N LEU A 78 6.36 10.61 -10.26
CA LEU A 78 5.74 9.43 -9.64
C LEU A 78 4.23 9.57 -9.72
N TYR A 79 3.54 8.60 -10.26
CA TYR A 79 2.09 8.59 -10.48
C TYR A 79 1.44 7.39 -9.79
N TRP A 80 0.22 7.56 -9.29
CA TRP A 80 -0.63 6.46 -8.85
C TRP A 80 -2.11 6.87 -8.95
N ALA A 81 -2.98 5.87 -9.09
CA ALA A 81 -4.42 6.02 -8.96
C ALA A 81 -4.86 5.42 -7.63
N GLU A 82 -5.69 6.15 -6.89
CA GLU A 82 -6.30 5.67 -5.66
C GLU A 82 -7.41 4.67 -6.00
N PRO A 83 -7.34 3.43 -5.48
CA PRO A 83 -8.20 2.34 -5.93
C PRO A 83 -9.67 2.46 -5.53
N GLU A 84 -10.01 3.12 -4.42
CA GLU A 84 -11.39 3.18 -3.91
C GLU A 84 -12.26 4.22 -4.63
N CYS A 85 -11.71 5.40 -4.91
CA CYS A 85 -12.40 6.53 -5.53
C CYS A 85 -11.99 6.80 -6.97
N GLY A 86 -10.84 6.26 -7.41
CA GLY A 86 -10.30 6.45 -8.76
C GLY A 86 -9.63 7.82 -8.97
N ASP A 87 -9.40 8.58 -7.90
CA ASP A 87 -8.64 9.82 -7.98
C ASP A 87 -7.19 9.52 -8.33
N GLU A 88 -6.59 10.38 -9.14
CA GLU A 88 -5.24 10.20 -9.62
C GLU A 88 -4.32 11.27 -9.07
N PHE A 89 -3.12 10.86 -8.70
CA PHE A 89 -2.14 11.72 -8.07
C PHE A 89 -0.80 11.59 -8.80
N ALA A 90 -0.04 12.68 -8.82
CA ALA A 90 1.35 12.64 -9.23
C ALA A 90 2.22 13.56 -8.39
N LEU A 91 3.47 13.14 -8.17
CA LEU A 91 4.54 13.94 -7.61
C LEU A 91 5.55 14.26 -8.70
N CYS A 92 5.71 15.53 -9.03
CA CYS A 92 6.75 16.01 -9.93
C CYS A 92 7.98 16.38 -9.09
N PHE A 93 9.05 15.59 -9.23
CA PHE A 93 10.31 15.81 -8.51
C PHE A 93 11.16 16.85 -9.23
N VAL A 94 12.02 17.55 -8.47
CA VAL A 94 13.00 18.48 -9.05
C VAL A 94 14.04 17.75 -9.92
N ASP A 95 14.35 16.49 -9.61
CA ASP A 95 15.33 15.71 -10.35
C ASP A 95 15.03 14.19 -10.37
N LYS A 96 15.66 13.51 -11.33
CA LYS A 96 15.51 12.07 -11.56
C LYS A 96 16.03 11.20 -10.43
N ALA A 97 17.04 11.65 -9.68
CA ALA A 97 17.63 10.86 -8.59
C ALA A 97 16.70 10.84 -7.39
N ALA A 98 16.07 11.98 -7.07
CA ALA A 98 15.04 12.12 -6.05
C ALA A 98 13.83 11.21 -6.32
N CYS A 99 13.31 11.26 -7.55
CA CYS A 99 12.24 10.37 -7.98
C CYS A 99 12.65 8.89 -7.86
N ALA A 100 13.86 8.54 -8.31
CA ALA A 100 14.38 7.18 -8.22
C ALA A 100 14.50 6.68 -6.78
N ALA A 101 14.94 7.55 -5.85
CA ALA A 101 15.09 7.21 -4.45
C ALA A 101 13.74 6.91 -3.80
N VAL A 102 12.72 7.74 -4.03
CA VAL A 102 11.36 7.50 -3.52
C VAL A 102 10.75 6.25 -4.13
N CYS A 103 10.86 6.05 -5.45
CA CYS A 103 10.41 4.83 -6.12
C CYS A 103 11.10 3.58 -5.54
N GLY A 104 12.40 3.67 -5.27
CA GLY A 104 13.20 2.60 -4.67
C GLY A 104 12.78 2.28 -3.24
N ALA A 105 12.32 3.27 -2.48
CA ALA A 105 11.78 3.08 -1.13
C ALA A 105 10.36 2.46 -1.14
N ILE A 106 9.55 2.74 -2.16
CA ILE A 106 8.20 2.17 -2.32
C ILE A 106 8.26 0.69 -2.77
N SER A 107 9.15 0.34 -3.70
CA SER A 107 9.25 -1.01 -4.28
C SER A 107 9.32 -2.18 -3.28
N PRO A 108 10.13 -2.14 -2.20
CA PRO A 108 10.14 -3.21 -1.21
C PRO A 108 8.85 -3.28 -0.39
N VAL A 109 8.19 -2.14 -0.15
CA VAL A 109 6.92 -2.07 0.60
C VAL A 109 5.82 -2.78 -0.20
N THR A 110 5.64 -2.42 -1.47
CA THR A 110 4.61 -3.03 -2.33
C THR A 110 4.86 -4.53 -2.55
N LYS A 111 6.12 -4.97 -2.72
CA LYS A 111 6.47 -6.40 -2.82
C LYS A 111 6.14 -7.18 -1.55
N THR A 112 6.45 -6.61 -0.38
CA THR A 112 6.15 -7.25 0.92
C THR A 112 4.64 -7.38 1.09
N LEU A 113 3.89 -6.34 0.78
CA LEU A 113 2.43 -6.32 0.85
C LEU A 113 1.79 -7.33 -0.11
N ALA A 114 2.23 -7.39 -1.37
CA ALA A 114 1.74 -8.38 -2.34
C ALA A 114 2.01 -9.84 -1.90
N THR A 115 3.14 -10.08 -1.22
CA THR A 115 3.46 -11.41 -0.69
C THR A 115 2.52 -11.80 0.46
N LEU A 116 2.22 -10.85 1.35
CA LEU A 116 1.29 -11.06 2.48
C LEU A 116 -0.15 -11.26 1.99
N ASP A 117 -0.55 -10.50 0.96
CA ASP A 117 -1.86 -10.63 0.33
C ASP A 117 -2.04 -12.02 -0.28
N GLY A 118 -1.06 -12.50 -1.07
CA GLY A 118 -1.10 -13.85 -1.63
C GLY A 118 -1.10 -14.98 -0.59
N ILE A 119 -0.52 -14.77 0.61
CA ILE A 119 -0.64 -15.71 1.73
C ILE A 119 -2.07 -15.70 2.29
N THR A 120 -2.67 -14.52 2.42
CA THR A 120 -4.04 -14.35 2.90
C THR A 120 -5.04 -15.01 1.96
N ASP A 121 -4.88 -14.83 0.65
CA ASP A 121 -5.70 -15.50 -0.38
C ASP A 121 -5.57 -17.03 -0.33
N ARG A 122 -4.34 -17.54 -0.17
CA ARG A 122 -4.11 -18.99 0.00
C ARG A 122 -4.80 -19.52 1.26
N LEU A 123 -4.73 -18.78 2.36
CA LEU A 123 -5.42 -19.16 3.60
C LEU A 123 -6.94 -19.09 3.46
N ALA A 124 -7.48 -18.09 2.75
CA ALA A 124 -8.90 -17.98 2.44
C ALA A 124 -9.37 -19.16 1.57
N GLY A 125 -8.63 -19.49 0.50
CA GLY A 125 -8.91 -20.64 -0.35
C GLY A 125 -8.86 -21.97 0.40
N LEU A 126 -7.94 -22.13 1.35
CA LEU A 126 -7.88 -23.31 2.22
C LEU A 126 -9.07 -23.41 3.19
N ARG A 127 -9.61 -22.27 3.67
CA ARG A 127 -10.84 -22.26 4.49
C ARG A 127 -12.05 -22.69 3.66
N VAL A 128 -12.21 -22.15 2.45
CA VAL A 128 -13.31 -22.50 1.55
C VAL A 128 -13.22 -23.98 1.12
N ALA A 129 -12.03 -24.48 0.77
CA ALA A 129 -11.85 -25.90 0.43
C ALA A 129 -12.16 -26.86 1.60
N ARG A 130 -11.99 -26.40 2.85
CA ARG A 130 -12.42 -27.16 4.04
C ARG A 130 -13.94 -27.15 4.22
N GLU A 131 -14.62 -26.10 3.76
CA GLU A 131 -16.08 -25.97 3.84
C GLU A 131 -16.80 -26.75 2.71
N ASP A 132 -16.23 -26.78 1.49
CA ASP A 132 -16.73 -27.57 0.36
C ASP A 132 -16.32 -29.05 0.39
N GLY A 133 -15.38 -29.41 1.26
CA GLY A 133 -14.79 -30.75 1.37
C GLY A 133 -15.01 -31.38 2.73
N ALA A 134 -16.25 -31.43 3.23
CA ALA A 134 -16.59 -32.26 4.38
C ALA A 134 -17.04 -33.66 3.91
N PRO A 135 -16.20 -34.72 3.97
CA PRO A 135 -16.74 -36.05 4.16
C PRO A 135 -17.45 -36.03 5.52
N THR A 136 -18.70 -36.45 5.52
CA THR A 136 -19.59 -36.56 6.66
C THR A 136 -18.88 -37.06 7.93
N GLY A 137 -18.96 -36.23 8.96
CA GLY A 137 -18.83 -36.51 10.39
C GLY A 137 -18.22 -37.86 10.78
N GLY A 138 -16.90 -37.91 10.89
CA GLY A 138 -16.21 -38.87 11.75
C GLY A 138 -15.90 -38.22 13.08
N ASP A 139 -16.79 -38.39 14.07
CA ASP A 139 -16.63 -37.85 15.43
C ASP A 139 -15.26 -38.23 16.03
N ILE A 140 -14.41 -37.22 16.19
CA ILE A 140 -13.07 -37.34 16.78
C ILE A 140 -13.17 -37.83 18.23
N ALA A 141 -14.28 -37.53 18.92
CA ALA A 141 -14.52 -38.01 20.28
C ALA A 141 -14.69 -39.54 20.32
N GLY A 142 -15.42 -40.14 19.37
CA GLY A 142 -15.54 -41.59 19.24
C GLY A 142 -14.20 -42.31 18.96
N ARG A 143 -13.30 -41.70 18.18
CA ARG A 143 -11.97 -42.27 17.90
C ARG A 143 -11.03 -42.20 19.12
N LEU A 144 -11.14 -41.16 19.94
CA LEU A 144 -10.40 -41.03 21.19
C LEU A 144 -10.93 -41.98 22.27
N ALA A 145 -12.25 -42.22 22.32
CA ALA A 145 -12.85 -43.21 23.22
C ALA A 145 -12.41 -44.65 22.89
N ALA A 146 -12.23 -44.98 21.61
CA ALA A 146 -11.75 -46.31 21.18
C ALA A 146 -10.29 -46.60 21.55
N LEU A 147 -9.44 -45.56 21.65
CA LEU A 147 -8.05 -45.69 22.11
C LEU A 147 -7.92 -45.87 23.62
N SER A 148 -8.96 -45.52 24.39
CA SER A 148 -8.99 -45.64 25.86
C SER A 148 -9.47 -47.02 26.34
N ILE A 149 -9.91 -47.90 25.44
CA ILE A 149 -10.43 -49.23 25.77
C ILE A 149 -9.51 -50.30 25.19
N GLY A 150 -8.25 -50.30 25.64
CA GLY A 150 -7.33 -51.44 25.56
C GLY A 150 -7.28 -52.16 26.92
N ARG A 151 -8.24 -53.07 27.12
CA ARG A 151 -8.31 -54.12 28.18
C ARG A 151 -7.13 -55.11 28.07
N PRO A 152 -6.83 -56.02 29.03
CA PRO A 152 -7.63 -56.52 30.17
C PRO A 152 -6.99 -56.38 31.57
#